data_AF-A0A7W8GA04-F1
#
_entry.id   AF-A0A7W8GA04-F1
#
_cell.length_a   1.000
_cell.length_b   1.000
_cell.length_c   1.000
_cell.angle_alpha   90.00
_cell.angle_beta   90.00
_cell.angle_gamma   90.00
#
_symmetry.space_group_name_H-M   'P 1'
#
loop_
_entity.id
_entity.type
_entity.pdbx_description
1 polymer ?
#
loop_
_entity_poly.entity_id
_entity_poly.type
_entity_poly.pdbx_seq_one_letter_code
_entity_poly.pdbx_strand_id
1 'polypeptide(L)'
;MLNIIFGEYENTIYNTSVFFKNVYEGEWLLEEQTKQMILDIDNSKVISEGAIESPVLGIIPPTSLSGGVKTLILIDHISDKIFNASNCGDNCASWLLKIAAKKDVTVNLRHVMDFGDGEFEIKILNKDKIVHSMTELLSEVGGCL
;
A
#
# COMPACT_ATOMS: atom_id res chain seq x y z
N MET A 1 1.66 11.81 -7.12
CA MET A 1 0.60 11.15 -7.91
C MET A 1 0.67 9.64 -7.73
N LEU A 2 -0.48 8.95 -7.69
CA LEU A 2 -0.53 7.49 -7.61
C LEU A 2 -0.50 6.92 -9.03
N ASN A 3 0.50 6.09 -9.33
CA ASN A 3 0.60 5.38 -10.60
C ASN A 3 0.28 3.90 -10.37
N ILE A 4 -0.56 3.33 -11.23
CA ILE A 4 -0.98 1.93 -11.14
C ILE A 4 -0.65 1.22 -12.44
N ILE A 5 0.03 0.08 -12.32
CA ILE A 5 0.17 -0.93 -13.36
C ILE A 5 -0.78 -2.08 -13.01
N PHE A 6 -1.77 -2.32 -13.85
CA PHE A 6 -2.64 -3.48 -13.75
C PHE A 6 -2.04 -4.71 -14.43
N GLY A 7 -2.35 -5.90 -13.92
CA GLY A 7 -1.99 -7.17 -14.53
C GLY A 7 -0.56 -7.65 -14.20
N GLU A 8 -0.04 -8.58 -15.00
CA GLU A 8 1.32 -9.10 -14.87
C GLU A 8 2.38 -8.03 -15.19
N TYR A 9 3.36 -7.87 -14.30
CA TYR A 9 4.48 -6.96 -14.50
C TYR A 9 5.75 -7.53 -13.84
N GLU A 10 6.79 -7.75 -14.66
CA GLU A 10 7.99 -8.54 -14.31
C GLU A 10 8.79 -7.97 -13.13
N ASN A 11 8.88 -6.63 -13.01
CA ASN A 11 9.65 -5.99 -11.94
C ASN A 11 8.83 -5.76 -10.64
N THR A 12 7.75 -6.49 -10.46
CA THR A 12 6.91 -6.39 -9.26
C THR A 12 7.46 -7.24 -8.12
N ILE A 13 7.66 -6.62 -6.96
CA ILE A 13 7.88 -7.35 -5.71
C ILE A 13 6.54 -7.91 -5.25
N TYR A 14 6.31 -9.18 -5.58
CA TYR A 14 5.04 -9.85 -5.33
C TYR A 14 4.85 -10.26 -3.86
N ASN A 15 5.90 -10.81 -3.22
CA ASN A 15 5.83 -11.22 -1.82
C ASN A 15 6.33 -10.11 -0.90
N THR A 16 5.49 -9.11 -0.68
CA THR A 16 5.79 -7.93 0.14
C THR A 16 6.09 -8.30 1.60
N SER A 17 5.47 -9.36 2.13
CA SER A 17 5.72 -9.81 3.50
C SER A 17 7.14 -10.36 3.70
N VAL A 18 7.62 -11.17 2.75
CA VAL A 18 9.02 -11.66 2.78
C VAL A 18 9.98 -10.51 2.55
N PHE A 19 9.67 -9.61 1.60
CA PHE A 19 10.52 -8.45 1.34
C PHE A 19 10.65 -7.58 2.60
N PHE A 20 9.53 -7.18 3.20
CA PHE A 20 9.47 -6.41 4.45
C PHE A 20 10.34 -7.01 5.54
N LYS A 21 10.18 -8.33 5.80
CA LYS A 21 10.96 -9.04 6.83
C LYS A 21 12.47 -8.86 6.67
N ASN A 22 12.98 -8.69 5.46
CA ASN A 22 14.40 -8.60 5.18
C ASN A 22 14.93 -7.15 5.10
N VAL A 23 14.06 -6.15 4.92
CA VAL A 23 14.50 -4.78 4.61
C VAL A 23 13.95 -3.70 5.55
N TYR A 24 12.93 -4.01 6.37
CA TYR A 24 12.35 -2.97 7.22
C TYR A 24 13.38 -2.47 8.24
N GLU A 25 13.34 -1.16 8.50
CA GLU A 25 14.14 -0.53 9.54
C GLU A 25 13.23 -0.21 10.73
N GLY A 26 13.75 -0.41 11.95
CA GLY A 26 12.99 -0.19 13.18
C GLY A 26 12.51 1.27 13.34
N GLU A 27 13.31 2.22 12.86
CA GLU A 27 13.01 3.66 12.91
C GLU A 27 11.76 4.05 12.11
N TRP A 28 11.46 3.35 11.02
CA TRP A 28 10.26 3.60 10.21
C TRP A 28 8.98 3.41 11.03
N LEU A 29 8.99 2.49 11.99
CA LEU A 29 7.85 2.19 12.86
C LEU A 29 7.57 3.29 13.89
N LEU A 30 8.58 4.13 14.18
CA LEU A 30 8.47 5.21 15.14
C LEU A 30 7.91 6.50 14.51
N GLU A 31 7.80 6.55 13.19
CA GLU A 31 7.20 7.66 12.46
C GLU A 31 5.68 7.74 12.68
N GLU A 32 5.15 8.95 12.85
CA GLU A 32 3.72 9.15 13.13
C GLU A 32 2.82 8.64 12.00
N GLN A 33 3.27 8.78 10.75
CA GLN A 33 2.54 8.24 9.60
C GLN A 33 2.44 6.71 9.66
N THR A 34 3.55 6.03 9.94
CA THR A 34 3.59 4.57 10.07
C THR A 34 2.78 4.07 11.25
N LYS A 35 2.86 4.73 12.41
CA LYS A 35 2.00 4.43 13.57
C LYS A 35 0.52 4.52 13.22
N GLN A 36 0.13 5.57 12.49
CA GLN A 36 -1.26 5.75 12.07
C GLN A 36 -1.68 4.70 11.03
N MET A 37 -0.81 4.30 10.09
CA MET A 37 -1.08 3.18 9.17
C MET A 37 -1.34 1.88 9.93
N ILE A 38 -0.49 1.54 10.90
CA ILE A 38 -0.62 0.34 11.75
C ILE A 38 -1.93 0.40 12.55
N LEU A 39 -2.27 1.57 13.09
CA LEU A 39 -3.50 1.77 13.86
C LEU A 39 -4.74 1.63 12.97
N ASP A 40 -4.79 2.29 11.81
CA ASP A 40 -5.97 2.33 10.95
C ASP A 40 -6.30 0.95 10.33
N ILE A 41 -5.28 0.18 9.99
CA ILE A 41 -5.44 -1.07 9.24
C ILE A 41 -5.48 -2.29 10.17
N ASP A 42 -4.56 -2.36 11.14
CA ASP A 42 -4.42 -3.52 12.04
C ASP A 42 -5.03 -3.26 13.42
N ASN A 43 -5.57 -2.07 13.70
CA ASN A 43 -6.04 -1.66 15.03
C ASN A 43 -4.98 -1.87 16.13
N SER A 44 -3.70 -1.82 15.75
CA SER A 44 -2.56 -2.15 16.61
C SER A 44 -1.76 -0.89 16.95
N LYS A 45 -1.03 -0.90 18.06
CA LYS A 45 -0.24 0.26 18.52
C LYS A 45 1.24 -0.06 18.55
N VAL A 46 2.07 0.85 18.08
CA VAL A 46 3.53 0.72 18.19
C VAL A 46 3.95 1.06 19.61
N ILE A 47 4.59 0.12 20.31
CA ILE A 47 5.20 0.36 21.63
C ILE A 47 6.66 0.78 21.47
N SER A 48 7.38 0.10 20.58
CA SER A 48 8.79 0.36 20.24
C SER A 48 9.07 -0.16 18.84
N GLU A 49 10.29 0.06 18.34
CA GLU A 49 10.76 -0.46 17.04
C GLU A 49 10.64 -1.99 16.89
N GLY A 50 10.60 -2.75 18.00
CA GLY A 50 10.52 -4.20 17.99
C GLY A 50 9.21 -4.78 18.53
N ALA A 51 8.27 -3.94 18.96
CA ALA A 51 7.08 -4.40 19.67
C ALA A 51 5.83 -3.62 19.28
N ILE A 52 4.82 -4.37 18.83
CA ILE A 52 3.50 -3.90 18.45
C ILE A 52 2.47 -4.53 19.39
N GLU A 53 1.59 -3.72 19.97
CA GLU A 53 0.43 -4.17 20.74
C GLU A 53 -0.73 -4.46 19.77
N SER A 54 -1.02 -5.74 19.55
CA SER A 54 -2.20 -6.19 18.82
C SER A 54 -3.35 -6.49 19.79
N PRO A 55 -4.58 -6.02 19.50
CA PRO A 55 -5.74 -6.33 20.33
C PRO A 55 -6.12 -7.82 20.31
N VAL A 56 -5.67 -8.58 19.30
CA VAL A 56 -6.01 -9.99 19.12
C VAL A 56 -4.87 -10.90 19.61
N LEU A 57 -3.63 -10.53 19.30
CA LEU A 57 -2.46 -11.40 19.49
C LEU A 57 -1.55 -10.97 20.66
N GLY A 58 -1.86 -9.87 21.35
CA GLY A 58 -1.00 -9.30 22.38
C GLY A 58 0.23 -8.63 21.77
N ILE A 59 1.39 -8.73 22.45
CA ILE A 59 2.63 -8.14 21.95
C ILE A 59 3.23 -9.02 20.84
N ILE A 60 3.33 -8.46 19.64
CA ILE A 60 3.86 -9.14 18.45
C ILE A 60 5.05 -8.36 17.87
N PRO A 61 5.98 -9.04 17.16
CA PRO A 61 7.01 -8.35 16.40
C PRO A 61 6.42 -7.65 15.16
N PRO A 62 7.08 -6.64 14.59
CA PRO A 62 6.63 -5.95 13.37
C PRO A 62 6.43 -6.90 12.17
N THR A 63 7.22 -7.98 12.11
CA THR A 63 7.07 -9.02 11.08
C THR A 63 5.75 -9.78 11.16
N SER A 64 4.96 -9.61 12.22
CA SER A 64 3.65 -10.21 12.39
C SER A 64 2.48 -9.25 12.06
N LEU A 65 2.77 -8.00 11.65
CA LEU A 65 1.75 -7.09 11.08
C LEU A 65 1.06 -7.72 9.85
N SER A 66 -0.10 -7.22 9.47
CA SER A 66 -0.80 -7.68 8.27
C SER A 66 0.01 -7.43 6.99
N GLY A 67 -0.32 -8.17 5.93
CA GLY A 67 0.28 -7.98 4.62
C GLY A 67 0.03 -6.58 4.05
N GLY A 68 -1.15 -6.00 4.29
CA GLY A 68 -1.53 -4.67 3.84
C GLY A 68 -0.67 -3.57 4.47
N VAL A 69 -0.54 -3.58 5.81
CA VAL A 69 0.32 -2.62 6.53
C VAL A 69 1.77 -2.72 6.07
N LYS A 70 2.33 -3.93 6.00
CA LYS A 70 3.72 -4.11 5.53
C LYS A 70 3.92 -3.57 4.12
N THR A 71 2.94 -3.76 3.25
CA THR A 71 2.99 -3.27 1.86
C THR A 71 2.94 -1.74 1.81
N LEU A 72 2.07 -1.11 2.61
CA LEU A 72 2.00 0.35 2.70
C LEU A 72 3.30 0.96 3.22
N ILE A 73 3.90 0.38 4.28
CA ILE A 73 5.19 0.83 4.81
C ILE A 73 6.27 0.72 3.72
N LEU A 74 6.33 -0.39 2.99
CA LEU A 74 7.29 -0.54 1.88
C LEU A 74 7.09 0.52 0.78
N ILE A 75 5.85 0.78 0.38
CA ILE A 75 5.52 1.79 -0.64
C ILE A 75 5.90 3.20 -0.16
N ASP A 76 5.72 3.49 1.12
CA ASP A 76 6.11 4.78 1.70
C ASP A 76 7.64 4.93 1.75
N HIS A 77 8.38 3.92 2.21
CA HIS A 77 9.82 4.08 2.42
C HIS A 77 10.69 3.80 1.19
N ILE A 78 10.21 3.00 0.23
CA ILE A 78 11.01 2.53 -0.90
C ILE A 78 10.32 2.92 -2.22
N SER A 79 10.66 4.10 -2.72
CA SER A 79 10.01 4.67 -3.92
C SER A 79 10.57 4.16 -5.25
N ASP A 80 11.73 3.51 -5.26
CA ASP A 80 12.41 3.01 -6.46
C ASP A 80 12.04 1.55 -6.83
N LYS A 81 10.98 1.02 -6.21
CA LYS A 81 10.47 -0.33 -6.42
C LYS A 81 8.97 -0.31 -6.66
N ILE A 82 8.48 -1.35 -7.33
CA ILE A 82 7.06 -1.55 -7.59
C ILE A 82 6.59 -2.73 -6.74
N PHE A 83 5.70 -2.46 -5.79
CA PHE A 83 5.14 -3.47 -4.91
C PHE A 83 3.77 -3.93 -5.40
N ASN A 84 3.48 -5.21 -5.16
CA ASN A 84 2.14 -5.75 -5.37
C ASN A 84 1.19 -5.21 -4.30
N ALA A 85 0.43 -4.16 -4.63
CA ALA A 85 -0.59 -3.60 -3.76
C ALA A 85 -1.87 -4.43 -3.73
N SER A 86 -1.99 -5.53 -4.49
CA SER A 86 -3.11 -6.48 -4.29
C SER A 86 -3.00 -7.28 -3.00
N ASN A 87 -1.87 -7.20 -2.29
CA ASN A 87 -1.76 -7.67 -0.91
C ASN A 87 -2.44 -6.71 0.09
N CYS A 88 -2.77 -5.49 -0.36
CA CYS A 88 -3.60 -4.56 0.37
C CYS A 88 -5.08 -4.85 0.08
N GLY A 89 -5.93 -4.74 1.10
CA GLY A 89 -7.38 -4.67 0.93
C GLY A 89 -7.86 -3.23 0.69
N ASP A 90 -9.16 -3.05 0.48
CA ASP A 90 -9.76 -1.72 0.21
C ASP A 90 -9.50 -0.70 1.33
N ASN A 91 -9.35 -1.16 2.58
CA ASN A 91 -9.01 -0.29 3.71
C ASN A 91 -7.64 0.43 3.56
N CYS A 92 -6.76 -0.06 2.70
CA CYS A 92 -5.47 0.56 2.40
C CYS A 92 -5.53 1.62 1.29
N ALA A 93 -6.61 1.68 0.51
CA ALA A 93 -6.71 2.54 -0.67
C ALA A 93 -6.51 4.03 -0.32
N SER A 94 -7.13 4.48 0.77
CA SER A 94 -6.97 5.85 1.28
C SER A 94 -5.52 6.17 1.66
N TRP A 95 -4.75 5.18 2.12
CA TRP A 95 -3.34 5.34 2.46
C TRP A 95 -2.46 5.44 1.22
N LEU A 96 -2.73 4.65 0.17
CA LEU A 96 -2.04 4.82 -1.11
C LEU A 96 -2.21 6.23 -1.66
N LEU A 97 -3.43 6.77 -1.61
CA LEU A 97 -3.70 8.16 -2.01
C LEU A 97 -2.96 9.17 -1.14
N LYS A 98 -2.97 9.00 0.20
CA LYS A 98 -2.25 9.88 1.14
C LYS A 98 -0.73 9.88 0.89
N ILE A 99 -0.13 8.72 0.62
CA ILE A 99 1.29 8.60 0.28
C ILE A 99 1.55 9.30 -1.06
N ALA A 100 0.72 9.00 -2.06
CA ALA A 100 0.81 9.55 -3.41
C ALA A 100 0.61 11.07 -3.47
N ALA A 101 -0.09 11.67 -2.51
CA ALA A 101 -0.24 13.11 -2.39
C ALA A 101 1.08 13.81 -2.00
N LYS A 102 2.02 13.09 -1.39
CA LYS A 102 3.32 13.62 -0.94
C LYS A 102 4.46 13.34 -1.92
N LYS A 103 4.37 12.24 -2.67
CA LYS A 103 5.40 11.80 -3.63
C LYS A 103 4.78 10.91 -4.71
N ASP A 104 5.45 10.81 -5.84
CA ASP A 104 5.06 9.85 -6.86
C ASP A 104 5.38 8.43 -6.40
N VAL A 105 4.38 7.56 -6.46
CA VAL A 105 4.53 6.13 -6.18
C VAL A 105 3.94 5.32 -7.30
N THR A 106 4.55 4.18 -7.59
CA THR A 106 4.05 3.23 -8.59
C THR A 106 3.78 1.89 -7.91
N VAL A 107 2.56 1.39 -8.07
CA VAL A 107 2.14 0.09 -7.51
C VAL A 107 1.63 -0.82 -8.61
N ASN A 108 1.73 -2.13 -8.37
CA ASN A 108 1.09 -3.14 -9.21
C ASN A 108 -0.23 -3.60 -8.55
N LEU A 109 -1.28 -3.73 -9.35
CA LEU A 109 -2.57 -4.30 -8.93
C LEU A 109 -2.99 -5.44 -9.88
N ARG A 110 -3.34 -6.59 -9.30
CA ARG A 110 -3.92 -7.76 -9.99
C ARG A 110 -5.44 -7.81 -9.98
N HIS A 111 -6.08 -6.85 -9.32
CA HIS A 111 -7.52 -6.62 -9.32
C HIS A 111 -7.78 -5.12 -9.10
N VAL A 112 -8.98 -4.66 -9.44
CA VAL A 112 -9.39 -3.29 -9.13
C VAL A 112 -9.55 -3.15 -7.62
N MET A 113 -8.87 -2.17 -7.04
CA MET A 113 -9.04 -1.75 -5.65
C MET A 113 -10.13 -0.68 -5.58
N ASP A 114 -10.97 -0.73 -4.55
CA ASP A 114 -11.95 0.33 -4.31
C ASP A 114 -11.29 1.54 -3.63
N PHE A 115 -11.22 2.66 -4.32
CA PHE A 115 -10.70 3.93 -3.81
C PHE A 115 -11.79 4.82 -3.18
N GLY A 116 -13.03 4.32 -3.09
CA GLY A 116 -14.19 5.01 -2.54
C GLY A 116 -14.81 6.04 -3.50
N ASP A 117 -15.85 6.71 -3.03
CA ASP A 117 -16.65 7.65 -3.84
C ASP A 117 -16.05 9.06 -3.94
N GLY A 118 -14.87 9.30 -3.36
CA GLY A 118 -14.21 10.60 -3.39
C GLY A 118 -13.52 10.89 -4.72
N GLU A 119 -13.23 12.17 -4.97
CA GLU A 119 -12.34 12.55 -6.06
C GLU A 119 -10.91 12.12 -5.73
N PHE A 120 -10.24 11.50 -6.70
CA PHE A 120 -8.83 11.16 -6.63
C PHE A 120 -8.13 11.51 -7.94
N GLU A 121 -6.82 11.28 -8.02
CA GLU A 121 -6.07 11.38 -9.26
C GLU A 121 -5.13 10.17 -9.34
N ILE A 122 -5.40 9.29 -10.28
CA ILE A 122 -4.65 8.05 -10.48
C ILE A 122 -4.24 7.95 -11.94
N LYS A 123 -2.96 7.66 -12.17
CA LYS A 123 -2.44 7.36 -13.50
C LYS A 123 -2.40 5.84 -13.74
N ILE A 124 -3.18 5.37 -14.70
CA ILE A 124 -3.14 4.00 -15.22
C ILE A 124 -2.01 3.91 -16.24
N LEU A 125 -0.89 3.33 -15.84
CA LEU A 125 0.32 3.28 -16.66
C LEU A 125 0.17 2.38 -17.88
N ASN A 126 -0.66 1.32 -17.82
CA ASN A 126 -0.91 0.45 -18.97
C ASN A 126 -1.44 1.21 -20.20
N LYS A 127 -2.17 2.30 -19.98
CA LYS A 127 -2.86 3.09 -21.03
C LYS A 127 -2.38 4.54 -21.13
N ASP A 128 -1.47 4.95 -20.27
CA ASP A 128 -1.07 6.35 -20.10
C ASP A 128 -2.27 7.29 -19.88
N LYS A 129 -3.21 6.86 -19.03
CA LYS A 129 -4.47 7.58 -18.74
C LYS A 129 -4.51 8.04 -17.29
N ILE A 130 -5.00 9.25 -17.07
CA ILE A 130 -5.31 9.77 -15.73
C ILE A 130 -6.81 9.68 -15.54
N VAL A 131 -7.24 9.18 -14.39
CA VAL A 131 -8.65 9.04 -13.98
C VAL A 131 -8.88 9.72 -12.65
N HIS A 132 -10.09 10.25 -12.47
CA HIS A 132 -10.44 11.08 -11.33
C HIS A 132 -11.52 10.50 -10.40
N SER A 133 -12.09 9.35 -10.78
CA SER A 133 -13.17 8.71 -10.03
C SER A 133 -13.17 7.19 -10.23
N MET A 134 -13.89 6.47 -9.37
CA MET A 134 -14.08 5.02 -9.54
C MET A 134 -14.76 4.67 -10.85
N THR A 135 -15.72 5.48 -11.31
CA THR A 135 -16.39 5.25 -12.60
C THR A 135 -15.41 5.32 -13.77
N GLU A 136 -14.54 6.34 -13.80
CA GLU A 136 -13.51 6.46 -14.82
C GLU A 136 -12.49 5.31 -14.73
N LEU A 137 -12.02 5.00 -13.52
CA LEU A 137 -11.10 3.89 -13.29
C LEU A 137 -11.66 2.57 -13.83
N LEU A 138 -12.89 2.22 -13.47
CA LEU A 138 -13.54 0.99 -13.93
C LEU A 138 -13.71 0.96 -15.45
N SER A 139 -14.02 2.09 -16.07
CA SER A 139 -14.15 2.19 -17.53
C SER A 139 -12.81 1.98 -18.25
N GLU A 140 -11.71 2.40 -17.63
CA GLU A 140 -10.37 2.35 -18.22
C GLU A 140 -9.60 1.07 -17.85
N VAL A 141 -9.95 0.34 -16.79
CA VAL A 141 -9.23 -0.90 -16.42
C VAL A 141 -9.56 -2.06 -17.36
N GLY A 142 -10.67 -2.00 -18.11
CA GLY A 142 -11.02 -3.01 -19.11
C GLY A 142 -9.86 -3.31 -20.08
N GLY A 143 -9.42 -4.57 -20.12
CA GLY A 143 -8.31 -5.05 -20.95
C GLY A 143 -6.91 -4.93 -20.33
N CYS A 144 -6.77 -4.45 -19.09
CA CYS A 144 -5.49 -4.35 -18.38
C CYS A 144 -5.25 -5.48 -17.36
N LEU A 145 -6.31 -6.23 -16.99
CA LEU A 145 -6.28 -7.33 -16.01
C LEU A 145 -6.15 -8.70 -16.69
#